data_AF-A0A537YWV3-F1
#
_entry.id   AF-A0A537YWV3-F1
#
_cell.length_a   1.000
_cell.length_b   1.000
_cell.length_c   1.000
_cell.angle_alpha   90.00
_cell.angle_beta   90.00
_cell.angle_gamma   90.00
#
_symmetry.space_group_name_H-M   'P 1'
#
loop_
_entity.id
_entity.type
_entity.pdbx_description
1 polymer ?
#
loop_
_entity_poly.entity_id
_entity_poly.type
_entity_poly.pdbx_seq_one_letter_code
_entity_poly.pdbx_strand_id
1 'polypeptide(L)' 'MADESAEIFDDLYLGLRAGGAIRKQRRGEPLSSEEKEALGRWHRLSTWRKALAIGGFAVGTFGPGFTLGGLIFGRWRKA' A
#
# COMPACT_ATOMS: atom_id res chain seq x y z
N MET A 1 10.56 9.74 -15.83
CA MET A 1 9.32 10.44 -15.44
C MET A 1 8.07 9.63 -15.70
N ALA A 2 7.68 9.36 -16.96
CA ALA A 2 6.46 8.58 -17.24
C ALA A 2 6.54 7.12 -16.78
N ASP A 3 7.67 6.46 -17.03
CA ASP A 3 7.91 5.05 -16.66
C ASP A 3 7.93 4.84 -15.14
N GLU A 4 8.70 5.68 -14.43
CA GLU A 4 8.72 5.72 -12.96
C GLU A 4 7.33 6.00 -12.36
N SER A 5 6.53 6.87 -13.00
CA SER A 5 5.15 7.10 -12.55
C SER A 5 4.28 5.85 -12.73
N ALA A 6 4.43 5.14 -13.85
CA ALA A 6 3.71 3.89 -14.11
C ALA A 6 4.05 2.81 -13.07
N GLU A 7 5.33 2.66 -12.71
CA GLU A 7 5.77 1.73 -11.66
C GLU A 7 5.14 2.06 -10.30
N ILE A 8 5.00 3.34 -9.96
CA ILE A 8 4.34 3.78 -8.71
C ILE A 8 2.85 3.41 -8.72
N PHE A 9 2.16 3.57 -9.85
CA PHE A 9 0.75 3.18 -9.98
C PHE A 9 0.57 1.67 -9.92
N ASP A 10 1.47 0.90 -10.53
CA ASP A 10 1.46 -0.57 -10.45
C ASP A 10 1.66 -1.05 -9.02
N ASP A 11 2.60 -0.45 -8.29
CA ASP A 11 2.82 -0.75 -6.87
C ASP A 11 1.60 -0.38 -6.02
N LEU A 12 0.96 0.76 -6.31
CA LEU A 12 -0.28 1.16 -5.63
C LEU A 12 -1.40 0.16 -5.87
N TYR A 13 -1.60 -0.26 -7.12
CA TYR A 13 -2.62 -1.23 -7.50
C TYR A 13 -2.36 -2.60 -6.88
N LEU A 14 -1.10 -3.03 -6.87
CA LEU A 14 -0.66 -4.24 -6.18
C LEU A 14 -0.96 -4.15 -4.68
N GLY A 15 -0.70 -3.01 -4.05
CA GLY A 15 -0.99 -2.75 -2.65
C GLY A 15 -2.49 -2.82 -2.33
N LEU A 16 -3.34 -2.31 -3.21
CA LEU A 16 -4.80 -2.41 -3.07
C LEU A 16 -5.25 -3.87 -3.11
N ARG A 17 -4.80 -4.65 -4.10
CA ARG A 17 -5.13 -6.08 -4.25
C ARG A 17 -4.64 -6.90 -3.06
N ALA A 18 -3.39 -6.69 -2.64
CA ALA A 18 -2.82 -7.35 -1.48
C ALA A 18 -3.53 -6.96 -0.18
N GLY A 19 -3.99 -5.71 -0.05
CA GLY A 19 -4.78 -5.24 1.08
C GLY A 19 -6.13 -5.95 1.21
N GLY A 20 -6.81 -6.18 0.08
CA GLY A 20 -8.02 -7.02 0.02
C GLY A 20 -7.73 -8.46 0.45
N ALA A 21 -6.68 -9.06 -0.09
CA ALA A 21 -6.24 -10.41 0.26
C ALA A 21 -5.91 -10.55 1.77
N ILE A 22 -5.19 -9.60 2.37
CA ILE A 22 -4.89 -9.61 3.82
C ILE A 22 -6.17 -9.58 4.65
N ARG A 23 -7.15 -8.74 4.30
CA ARG A 23 -8.41 -8.65 5.05
C ARG A 23 -9.18 -9.96 4.96
N LYS A 24 -9.23 -10.57 3.77
CA LYS A 24 -9.81 -11.88 3.53
C LYS A 24 -9.12 -12.97 4.37
N GLN A 25 -7.78 -12.99 4.36
CA GLN A 25 -6.98 -13.91 5.16
C GLN A 25 -7.27 -13.77 6.67
N ARG A 26 -7.42 -12.55 7.18
CA ARG A 26 -7.76 -12.29 8.59
C ARG A 26 -9.15 -12.79 8.99
N ARG A 27 -10.07 -12.93 8.03
CA ARG A 27 -11.39 -13.55 8.25
C ARG A 27 -11.36 -15.07 8.18
N GLY A 28 -10.20 -15.68 7.90
CA GLY A 28 -10.04 -17.13 7.73
C GLY A 28 -10.56 -17.66 6.39
N GLU A 29 -10.92 -16.78 5.45
CA GLU A 29 -11.38 -17.18 4.13
C GLU A 29 -10.21 -17.69 3.26
N PRO A 30 -10.43 -18.72 2.42
CA PRO A 30 -9.39 -19.24 1.54
C PRO A 30 -8.99 -18.20 0.49
N LEU A 31 -7.68 -18.00 0.33
CA LEU A 31 -7.13 -17.14 -0.70
C LEU A 31 -7.01 -17.90 -2.03
N SER A 32 -7.43 -17.25 -3.12
CA SER A 32 -7.15 -17.69 -4.49
C SER A 32 -5.64 -17.64 -4.78
N SER A 33 -5.21 -18.33 -5.83
CA SER A 33 -3.81 -18.31 -6.27
C SER A 33 -3.34 -16.89 -6.55
N GLU A 34 -4.17 -16.07 -7.18
CA GLU A 34 -3.82 -14.69 -7.53
C GLU A 34 -3.76 -13.78 -6.29
N GLU A 35 -4.64 -13.99 -5.30
CA GLU A 35 -4.61 -13.24 -4.03
C GLU A 35 -3.33 -13.56 -3.24
N LYS A 36 -2.92 -14.83 -3.21
CA LYS A 36 -1.65 -15.27 -2.60
C LYS A 36 -0.46 -14.65 -3.31
N GLU A 37 -0.48 -14.64 -4.64
CA GLU A 37 0.61 -14.08 -5.44
C GLU A 37 0.73 -12.57 -5.26
N ALA A 38 -0.40 -11.84 -5.32
CA ALA A 38 -0.44 -10.40 -5.08
C ALA A 38 0.07 -10.06 -3.67
N LEU A 39 -0.37 -10.81 -2.66
CA LEU A 39 0.11 -10.66 -1.30
C LEU A 39 1.62 -10.93 -1.17
N GLY A 40 2.11 -12.00 -1.80
CA GLY A 40 3.53 -12.33 -1.82
C GLY A 40 4.38 -11.27 -2.53
N ARG A 41 3.92 -10.77 -3.69
CA ARG A 41 4.60 -9.69 -4.42
C ARG A 41 4.61 -8.40 -3.61
N TRP A 42 3.49 -8.03 -2.99
CA TRP A 42 3.44 -6.88 -2.09
C TRP A 42 4.38 -7.03 -0.90
N HIS A 43 4.45 -8.20 -0.26
CA HIS A 43 5.40 -8.42 0.84
C HIS A 43 6.86 -8.24 0.41
N ARG A 44 7.24 -8.69 -0.79
CA ARG A 44 8.59 -8.56 -1.35
C ARG A 44 8.97 -7.14 -1.78
N LEU A 45 8.02 -6.25 -2.02
CA LEU A 45 8.33 -4.85 -2.31
C LEU A 45 9.09 -4.20 -1.15
N SER A 46 10.10 -3.40 -1.50
CA SER A 46 10.86 -2.64 -0.50
C SER A 46 9.97 -1.65 0.24
N THR A 47 10.33 -1.35 1.48
CA THR A 47 9.61 -0.36 2.30
C THR A 47 9.53 1.00 1.62
N TRP A 48 10.58 1.38 0.89
CA TRP A 48 10.63 2.62 0.12
C TRP A 48 9.58 2.67 -0.99
N ARG A 49 9.46 1.61 -1.80
CA ARG A 49 8.45 1.53 -2.87
C ARG A 49 7.03 1.58 -2.32
N LYS A 50 6.77 0.86 -1.23
CA LYS A 50 5.50 0.93 -0.49
C LYS A 50 5.19 2.35 -0.01
N ALA A 51 6.20 3.04 0.53
CA ALA A 51 6.06 4.40 1.02
C ALA A 51 5.77 5.40 -0.12
N LEU A 52 6.43 5.26 -1.27
CA LEU A 52 6.15 6.10 -2.45
C LEU A 52 4.75 5.84 -3.02
N ALA A 53 4.35 4.58 -3.18
CA ALA A 53 3.03 4.23 -3.70
C ALA A 53 1.90 4.77 -2.80
N ILE A 54 1.97 4.49 -1.50
CA ILE A 54 0.93 4.93 -0.54
C ILE A 54 1.02 6.44 -0.30
N GLY A 55 2.24 6.97 -0.14
CA GLY A 55 2.48 8.38 0.14
C GLY A 55 2.08 9.28 -1.03
N GLY A 56 2.46 8.91 -2.26
CA GLY A 56 2.06 9.63 -3.47
C GLY A 56 0.54 9.67 -3.63
N PHE A 57 -0.14 8.53 -3.42
CA PHE A 57 -1.60 8.47 -3.41
C PHE A 57 -2.22 9.37 -2.33
N ALA A 58 -1.68 9.33 -1.11
CA ALA A 58 -2.20 10.12 0.01
C ALA A 58 -2.01 11.62 -0.19
N VAL A 59 -0.84 12.06 -0.67
CA VAL A 59 -0.58 13.47 -0.98
C VAL A 59 -1.46 13.93 -2.13
N GLY A 60 -1.59 13.15 -3.19
CA GLY A 60 -2.41 13.51 -4.36
C GLY A 60 -3.90 13.56 -4.05
N THR A 61 -4.39 12.67 -3.18
CA THR A 61 -5.83 12.57 -2.86
C THR A 61 -6.26 13.51 -1.74
N PHE A 62 -5.48 13.60 -0.67
CA PHE A 62 -5.87 14.29 0.57
C PHE A 62 -5.02 15.53 0.88
N GLY A 63 -3.93 15.73 0.14
CA GLY A 63 -3.00 16.83 0.35
C GLY A 63 -1.88 16.54 1.37
N PRO A 64 -0.87 17.42 1.42
CA PRO A 64 0.31 17.24 2.26
C PRO A 64 0.00 17.33 3.75
N GLY A 65 -0.95 18.19 4.16
CA GLY A 65 -1.34 18.33 5.57
C GLY A 65 -1.92 17.05 6.16
N PHE A 66 -2.81 16.38 5.43
CA PHE A 66 -3.35 15.07 5.85
C PHE A 66 -2.27 14.00 5.89
N THR A 67 -1.40 13.97 4.89
CA THR A 67 -0.36 12.93 4.79
C THR A 67 0.67 13.04 5.91
N LEU A 68 1.21 14.25 6.14
CA LEU A 68 2.16 14.52 7.21
C LEU A 68 1.51 14.37 8.59
N GLY A 69 0.30 14.90 8.77
CA GLY A 69 -0.47 14.74 10.00
C GLY A 69 -0.72 13.27 10.31
N GLY A 70 -1.20 12.48 9.35
CA GLY A 70 -1.42 11.05 9.50
C GLY A 70 -0.16 10.26 9.87
N LEU A 71 1.01 10.65 9.33
CA LEU A 71 2.29 10.05 9.68
C LEU A 71 2.71 10.39 11.13
N ILE A 72 2.61 11.66 11.52
CA ILE A 72 3.01 12.14 12.85
C ILE A 72 2.07 11.58 13.93
N PHE A 73 0.76 11.80 13.80
CA PHE A 73 -0.22 11.33 14.78
C PHE A 73 -0.37 9.80 14.77
N GLY A 74 -0.18 9.16 13.61
CA GLY A 74 -0.20 7.70 13.50
C GLY A 74 0.97 7.03 14.23
N ARG A 75 2.15 7.67 14.27
CA ARG A 75 3.29 7.23 15.08
C ARG A 75 2.96 7.26 16.57
N TRP A 76 2.27 8.30 17.03
CA TRP A 76 1.93 8.50 18.44
C TRP A 76 0.87 7.51 18.94
N ARG A 77 0.02 6.95 18.07
CA ARG A 77 -0.98 5.95 18.46
C ARG A 77 -0.41 4.53 18.67
N LYS A 78 0.85 4.29 18.29
CA LYS A 78 1.53 2.99 18.48
C LYS A 78 2.53 2.98 19.64
N ALA A 79 2.78 4.14 20.25
CA ALA A 79 3.54 4.27 21.49
C ALA A 79 2.61 4.09 22.69
#